data_AF-A0A0F9RVW2-F1
#
_entry.id   AF-A0A0F9RVW2-F1
#
_cell.length_a   1.000
_cell.length_b   1.000
_cell.length_c   1.000
_cell.angle_alpha   90.00
_cell.angle_beta   90.00
_cell.angle_gamma   90.00
#
_symmetry.space_group_name_H-M   'P 1'
#
loop_
_entity.id
_entity.type
_entity.pdbx_description
1 polymer ?
#
loop_
_entity_poly.entity_id
_entity_poly.type
_entity_poly.pdbx_seq_one_letter_code
_entity_poly.pdbx_strand_id
1 'polypeptide(L)' 'MTKKELLEIFVDTQKKYDPEFAHYEADKALIEFINDEEIKKAFNDMVKWYA' A
#
# COMPACT_ATOMS: atom_id res chain seq x y z
N MET A 1 0.60 10.01 -4.50
CA MET A 1 2.02 9.60 -4.61
C MET A 1 2.46 9.66 -6.06
N THR A 2 3.68 10.09 -6.34
CA THR A 2 4.31 10.07 -7.67
C THR A 2 5.13 8.79 -7.88
N LYS A 3 5.44 8.43 -9.13
CA LYS A 3 6.29 7.27 -9.45
C LYS A 3 7.69 7.36 -8.80
N LYS A 4 8.24 8.58 -8.69
CA LYS A 4 9.56 8.80 -8.09
C LYS A 4 9.53 8.46 -6.60
N GLU A 5 8.54 8.97 -5.88
CA GLU A 5 8.36 8.70 -4.45
C GLU A 5 8.16 7.20 -4.16
N LEU A 6 7.38 6.49 -5.00
CA LEU A 6 7.19 5.04 -4.87
C LEU A 6 8.51 4.27 -5.00
N LEU A 7 9.34 4.63 -5.99
CA LEU A 7 10.64 3.97 -6.21
C LEU A 7 11.61 4.24 -5.05
N GLU A 8 11.58 5.43 -4.46
CA GLU A 8 12.38 5.76 -3.28
C GLU A 8 11.98 4.88 -2.07
N ILE A 9 10.67 4.67 -1.88
CA ILE A 9 10.15 3.77 -0.82
C ILE A 9 10.59 2.32 -1.06
N PHE A 10 10.57 1.83 -2.30
CA PHE A 10 11.03 0.47 -2.62
C PHE A 10 12.53 0.28 -2.38
N VAL A 11 13.35 1.28 -2.67
CA VAL A 11 14.80 1.21 -2.38
C VAL A 11 15.06 1.25 -0.87
N ASP A 12 14.25 2.00 -0.12
CA ASP A 12 14.41 2.09 1.33
C ASP A 12 13.96 0.82 2.06
N THR A 13 12.83 0.24 1.65
CA THR A 13 12.29 -1.01 2.23
C THR A 13 13.23 -2.20 2.04
N GLN A 14 14.02 -2.26 0.96
CA GLN A 14 15.05 -3.28 0.75
C GLN A 14 16.17 -3.27 1.80
N LYS A 15 16.35 -2.16 2.54
CA LYS A 15 17.37 -2.04 3.59
C LYS A 15 16.88 -2.51 4.96
N LYS A 16 15.59 -2.82 5.11
CA LYS A 16 15.01 -3.26 6.38
C LYS A 16 15.42 -4.71 6.65
N TYR A 17 15.76 -5.01 7.91
CA TYR A 17 16.23 -6.34 8.33
C TYR A 17 15.13 -7.39 8.36
N ASP A 18 13.88 -6.96 8.49
CA ASP A 18 12.71 -7.82 8.52
C ASP A 18 12.05 -7.82 7.13
N PRO A 19 12.13 -8.94 6.38
CA PRO A 19 11.51 -9.05 5.06
C PRO A 19 9.99 -8.92 5.11
N GLU A 20 9.33 -9.41 6.16
CA GLU A 20 7.86 -9.34 6.27
C GLU A 20 7.41 -7.89 6.41
N PHE A 21 8.08 -7.14 7.28
CA PHE A 21 7.80 -5.72 7.44
C PHE A 21 8.17 -4.91 6.19
N ALA A 22 9.27 -5.25 5.50
CA ALA A 22 9.64 -4.63 4.22
C ALA A 22 8.57 -4.84 3.14
N HIS A 23 8.05 -6.07 3.02
CA HIS A 23 6.98 -6.42 2.09
C HIS A 23 5.69 -5.68 2.41
N TYR A 24 5.25 -5.69 3.68
CA TYR A 24 4.05 -4.97 4.11
C TYR A 24 4.09 -3.48 3.73
N GLU A 25 5.23 -2.82 3.94
CA GLU A 25 5.40 -1.39 3.64
C GLU A 25 5.44 -1.12 2.13
N ALA A 26 6.05 -2.02 1.36
CA ALA A 26 6.05 -1.94 -0.10
C ALA A 26 4.64 -2.13 -0.69
N ASP A 27 3.90 -3.12 -0.20
CA ASP A 27 2.52 -3.40 -0.64
C ASP A 27 1.60 -2.23 -0.31
N LYS A 28 1.71 -1.68 0.90
CA LYS A 28 0.96 -0.49 1.31
C LYS A 28 1.24 0.70 0.40
N ALA A 29 2.51 0.99 0.10
CA ALA A 29 2.89 2.09 -0.78
C ALA A 29 2.41 1.89 -2.22
N LEU A 30 2.42 0.64 -2.71
CA LEU A 30 1.89 0.29 -4.03
C LEU A 30 0.37 0.51 -4.11
N ILE A 31 -0.36 0.07 -3.08
CA ILE A 31 -1.81 0.30 -2.99
C ILE A 31 -2.12 1.80 -2.97
N GLU A 32 -1.36 2.60 -2.23
CA GLU A 32 -1.52 4.06 -2.19
C GLU A 32 -1.17 4.74 -3.52
N PHE A 33 -0.19 4.22 -4.26
CA PHE A 33 0.15 4.73 -5.59
C PHE A 33 -0.96 4.43 -6.61
N ILE A 34 -1.53 3.22 -6.55
CA ILE A 34 -2.61 2.80 -7.45
C ILE A 34 -3.92 3.50 -7.06
N ASN A 35 -4.19 3.65 -5.75
CA ASN A 35 -5.36 4.26 -5.10
C ASN A 35 -6.61 4.24 -6.00
N ASP A 36 -7.06 3.02 -6.32
CA ASP A 36 -8.22 2.79 -7.16
C ASP A 36 -9.48 3.22 -6.40
N GLU A 37 -10.07 4.34 -6.83
CA GLU A 37 -11.26 4.92 -6.20
C GLU A 37 -12.50 4.02 -6.36
N GLU A 38 -12.57 3.22 -7.43
CA GLU A 38 -13.67 2.27 -7.64
C GLU A 38 -13.60 1.13 -6.63
N ILE A 39 -12.42 0.52 -6.45
CA ILE A 39 -12.20 -0.52 -5.46
C ILE A 39 -12.40 0.01 -4.04
N LYS A 40 -11.89 1.21 -3.75
CA LYS A 40 -12.05 1.86 -2.44
C LYS A 40 -13.52 2.14 -2.12
N LYS A 41 -14.28 2.60 -3.11
CA LYS A 41 -15.74 2.76 -2.98
C LYS A 41 -16.41 1.40 -2.74
N ALA A 42 -16.10 0.39 -3.55
CA ALA A 42 -16.67 -0.96 -3.39
C ALA A 42 -16.39 -1.56 -2.01
N PHE A 43 -15.16 -1.40 -1.49
CA PHE A 43 -14.79 -1.87 -0.14
C PHE A 43 -15.53 -1.12 0.97
N ASN A 44 -15.73 0.20 0.82
CA ASN A 44 -16.47 0.99 1.80
C ASN A 44 -17.97 0.69 1.81
N ASP A 45 -18.53 0.34 0.64
CA ASP A 45 -19.93 -0.05 0.50
C ASP A 45 -20.22 -1.47 1.05
N MET A 46 -19.19 -2.28 1.33
CA MET A 46 -19.36 -3.59 1.96
C MET A 46 -19.88 -3.45 3.40
N VAL A 47 -20.88 -4.26 3.77
CA VAL A 47 -21.36 -4.37 5.15
C VAL A 47 -20.27 -4.99 6.02
N LYS A 48 -19.70 -4.19 6.92
CA LYS A 48 -18.62 -4.61 7.82
C LYS A 48 -19.22 -5.27 9.05
N TRP A 49 -18.79 -6.50 9.35
CA TRP A 49 -19.26 -7.27 10.52
C TRP A 49 -18.91 -6.67 11.89
N TYR A 50 -18.06 -5.64 11.94
CA TYR A 50 -17.55 -5.00 13.16
C TYR A 50 -17.77 -3.49 13.22
N ALA A 51 -18.73 -2.94 12.46
CA ALA A 51 -19.06 -1.52 12.54
C ALA A 51 -19.82 -1.19 13.82
#